data_AF-A0A3A8JRN6-F1
#
_entry.id   AF-A0A3A8JRN6-F1
#
_cell.length_a   1.000
_cell.length_b   1.000
_cell.length_c   1.000
_cell.angle_alpha   90.00
_cell.angle_beta   90.00
_cell.angle_gamma   90.00
#
_symmetry.space_group_name_H-M   'P 1'
#
loop_
_entity.id
_entity.type
_entity.pdbx_description
1 polymer ?
#
loop_
_entity_poly.entity_id
_entity_poly.type
_entity_poly.pdbx_seq_one_letter_code
_entity_poly.pdbx_strand_id
1 'polypeptide(L)'
;MFILAGLTALAAGCGAAEATDAGAAPGELEQALGACTHSVTTNTYVGADYWGTLVFKNTGTVAIANPQVSIDVPSGVTCDDDQPGWTHTQSGRTCTFTRTSALTVAVNASHTFYYSTNSNTSFTAANVKVQSDSCGTTPPTGPGLTANQKKVAEALTSIWENDTPTLNYAYAENIQDGRGYTNGRAGFCTGTGDAIQVVQCYRALRTEANGNRLAKYWSALTVINNRFLSTGQNQASTAELDAVGNWTADWAASFNTAATKADFKQCQDQVSDALYYTPIMNEATRWGFTQALTKAALYDAAINHGESGVNAIIRSANTALGNSGQVAPVIGYNGITENAWLQKFLEKRRDVLASDSTWVEAVDRVAAYEKQRRVGNWSLGTALRNDVRARDCWGTSYPASGYTVRLINPDGTWSTPSSSTYACQ
;
A
#
# COMPACT_ATOMS: atom_id res chain seq x y z
N MET A 1 -36.51 -19.05 13.92
CA MET A 1 -36.25 -17.60 14.07
C MET A 1 -34.76 -17.49 14.42
N PHE A 2 -33.91 -17.62 13.41
CA PHE A 2 -32.45 -17.56 13.57
C PHE A 2 -32.03 -16.11 13.39
N ILE A 3 -31.52 -15.51 14.47
CA ILE A 3 -30.93 -14.17 14.45
C ILE A 3 -29.64 -14.30 13.65
N LEU A 4 -29.64 -13.72 12.44
CA LEU A 4 -28.47 -13.56 11.59
C LEU A 4 -27.58 -12.48 12.25
N ALA A 5 -26.80 -12.88 13.26
CA ALA A 5 -25.73 -12.05 13.78
C ALA A 5 -24.59 -12.09 12.75
N GLY A 6 -24.69 -11.24 11.72
CA GLY A 6 -23.53 -10.92 10.92
C GLY A 6 -22.56 -10.18 11.83
N LEU A 7 -21.58 -10.89 12.39
CA LEU A 7 -20.38 -10.24 12.88
C LEU A 7 -19.69 -9.65 11.64
N THR A 8 -19.98 -8.38 11.37
CA THR A 8 -19.04 -7.53 10.64
C THR A 8 -17.78 -7.51 11.47
N ALA A 9 -16.84 -8.38 11.15
CA ALA A 9 -15.48 -8.30 11.64
C ALA A 9 -14.92 -6.99 11.06
N LEU A 10 -15.02 -5.93 11.85
CA LEU A 10 -14.66 -4.57 11.46
C LEU A 10 -13.20 -4.57 11.02
N ALA A 11 -12.98 -4.24 9.75
CA ALA A 11 -11.65 -4.14 9.15
C ALA A 11 -10.72 -3.34 10.06
N ALA A 12 -9.52 -3.87 10.32
CA ALA A 12 -8.41 -3.14 10.95
C ALA A 12 -7.77 -2.13 9.97
N GLY A 13 -8.56 -1.54 9.07
CA GLY A 13 -8.15 -0.75 7.91
C GLY A 13 -7.74 0.69 8.21
N CYS A 14 -7.55 1.03 9.49
CA CYS A 14 -7.07 2.33 9.93
C CYS A 14 -5.61 2.17 10.38
N GLY A 15 -4.71 2.10 9.40
CA GLY A 15 -3.27 1.98 9.63
C GLY A 15 -2.74 3.25 10.29
N ALA A 16 -2.54 3.19 11.60
CA ALA A 16 -1.66 4.13 12.30
C ALA A 16 -0.21 3.63 12.14
N ALA A 17 0.74 4.55 12.02
CA ALA A 17 2.14 4.24 12.27
C ALA A 17 2.28 3.93 13.78
N GLU A 18 2.34 2.65 14.15
CA GLU A 18 2.46 2.24 15.55
C GLU A 18 3.90 2.41 16.06
N ALA A 19 4.03 3.03 17.24
CA ALA A 19 5.28 3.18 17.96
C ALA A 19 5.77 1.81 18.48
N THR A 20 6.94 1.36 18.04
CA THR A 20 7.56 0.13 18.57
C THR A 20 8.39 0.42 19.82
N ASP A 21 8.02 -0.25 20.91
CA ASP A 21 8.83 -0.39 22.12
C ASP A 21 10.03 -1.30 21.82
N ALA A 22 11.08 -0.70 21.27
CA ALA A 22 12.43 -1.25 21.19
C ALA A 22 13.38 -0.06 21.09
N GLY A 23 14.30 0.07 22.05
CA GLY A 23 15.17 1.23 22.24
C GLY A 23 16.15 1.54 21.10
N ALA A 24 15.63 1.97 19.95
CA ALA A 24 16.35 2.74 18.96
C ALA A 24 16.06 4.23 19.22
N ALA A 25 17.09 5.06 19.14
CA ALA A 25 16.95 6.49 19.43
C ALA A 25 15.89 7.12 18.51
N PRO A 26 15.08 8.08 19.00
CA PRO A 26 13.90 8.62 18.28
C PRO A 26 14.15 9.11 16.85
N GLY A 27 15.40 9.44 16.49
CA GLY A 27 15.76 9.91 15.16
C GLY A 27 15.90 8.84 14.06
N GLU A 28 16.06 7.55 14.40
CA GLU A 28 16.22 6.49 13.38
C GLU A 28 14.88 5.95 12.88
N LEU A 29 13.83 6.00 13.71
CA LEU A 29 12.49 5.53 13.34
C LEU A 29 11.69 6.57 12.52
N GLU A 30 11.86 7.88 12.81
CA GLU A 30 11.24 8.97 12.05
C GLU A 30 11.72 9.04 10.60
N GLN A 31 12.95 8.59 10.34
CA GLN A 31 13.57 8.60 9.02
C GLN A 31 13.03 7.47 8.11
N ALA A 32 12.46 6.42 8.68
CA ALA A 32 11.98 5.23 7.95
C ALA A 32 10.53 5.34 7.45
N LEU A 33 9.74 6.31 7.92
CA LEU A 33 8.31 6.47 7.60
C LEU A 33 8.01 7.66 6.67
N GLY A 34 9.06 8.28 6.11
CA GLY A 34 8.95 9.46 5.28
C GLY A 34 8.82 9.17 3.79
N ALA A 35 7.74 9.63 3.16
CA ALA A 35 7.66 9.64 1.70
C ALA A 35 8.44 10.85 1.17
N CYS A 36 9.54 10.62 0.44
CA CYS A 36 10.23 11.69 -0.28
C CYS A 36 9.55 11.96 -1.61
N THR A 37 8.50 12.76 -1.57
CA THR A 37 7.95 13.34 -2.80
C THR A 37 8.75 14.59 -3.16
N HIS A 38 8.86 14.88 -4.45
CA HIS A 38 9.50 16.10 -4.92
C HIS A 38 8.71 16.70 -6.07
N SER A 39 8.83 18.02 -6.21
CA SER A 39 8.36 18.75 -7.39
C SER A 39 9.52 19.43 -8.07
N VAL A 40 9.60 19.34 -9.39
CA VAL A 40 10.61 20.05 -10.18
C VAL A 40 10.11 21.48 -10.44
N THR A 41 10.83 22.48 -9.94
CA THR A 41 10.48 23.90 -10.09
C THR A 41 11.30 24.60 -11.18
N THR A 42 12.40 23.99 -11.61
CA THR A 42 13.23 24.49 -12.72
C THR A 42 13.86 23.29 -13.43
N ASN A 43 13.84 23.28 -14.76
CA ASN A 43 14.42 22.22 -15.58
C ASN A 43 14.80 22.81 -16.94
N THR A 44 16.04 23.24 -17.06
CA THR A 44 16.51 23.99 -18.24
C THR A 44 17.91 23.52 -18.60
N TYR A 45 18.15 23.23 -19.88
CA TYR A 45 19.49 23.02 -20.42
C TYR A 45 19.77 24.07 -21.49
N VAL A 46 20.86 24.83 -21.31
CA VAL A 46 21.31 25.88 -22.23
C VAL A 46 22.46 25.34 -23.06
N GLY A 47 22.17 25.00 -24.32
CA GLY A 47 23.13 24.35 -25.20
C GLY A 47 24.38 25.18 -25.50
N ALA A 48 24.25 26.51 -25.58
CA ALA A 48 25.39 27.40 -25.79
C ALA A 48 26.43 27.33 -24.65
N ASP A 49 25.95 27.00 -23.44
CA ASP A 49 26.76 26.93 -22.22
C ASP A 49 27.09 25.49 -21.83
N TYR A 50 26.57 24.51 -22.58
CA TYR A 50 26.62 23.07 -22.27
C TYR A 50 26.12 22.74 -20.85
N TRP A 51 25.16 23.53 -20.34
CA TRP A 51 24.84 23.56 -18.92
C TRP A 51 23.35 23.36 -18.62
N GLY A 52 23.07 22.42 -17.73
CA GLY A 52 21.76 22.09 -17.21
C GLY A 52 21.57 22.58 -15.77
N THR A 53 20.43 23.20 -15.50
CA THR A 53 19.98 23.56 -14.15
C THR A 53 18.64 22.91 -13.87
N LEU A 54 18.63 22.05 -12.85
CA LEU A 54 17.45 21.41 -12.31
C LEU A 54 17.25 21.88 -10.88
N VAL A 55 16.06 22.37 -10.53
CA VAL A 55 15.71 22.65 -9.14
C VAL A 55 14.58 21.72 -8.74
N PHE A 56 14.82 20.89 -7.74
CA PHE A 56 13.78 20.08 -7.12
C PHE A 56 13.50 20.58 -5.72
N LYS A 57 12.22 20.68 -5.38
CA LYS A 57 11.73 20.95 -4.03
C LYS A 57 11.36 19.64 -3.36
N ASN A 58 11.85 19.42 -2.15
CA ASN A 58 11.37 18.33 -1.30
C ASN A 58 9.94 18.66 -0.84
N THR A 59 8.95 17.95 -1.38
CA THR A 59 7.54 18.05 -0.97
C THR A 59 7.12 16.90 -0.06
N GLY A 60 8.07 16.05 0.31
CA GLY A 60 7.88 14.89 1.15
C GLY A 60 7.71 15.20 2.62
N THR A 61 7.59 14.15 3.42
CA THR A 61 7.43 14.25 4.88
C THR A 61 8.74 14.11 5.65
N VAL A 62 9.85 13.77 4.98
CA VAL A 62 11.21 13.70 5.57
C VAL A 62 12.24 14.40 4.69
N ALA A 63 13.40 14.70 5.27
CA ALA A 63 14.53 15.27 4.54
C ALA A 63 15.13 14.24 3.56
N ILE A 64 15.47 14.68 2.35
CA ILE A 64 16.15 13.85 1.34
C ILE A 64 17.64 13.87 1.64
N ALA A 65 18.21 12.75 2.11
CA ALA A 65 19.65 12.61 2.35
C ALA A 65 20.34 11.89 1.20
N ASN A 66 21.46 12.43 0.72
CA ASN A 66 22.30 11.84 -0.33
C ASN A 66 21.49 11.42 -1.58
N PRO A 67 20.84 12.38 -2.27
CA PRO A 67 19.96 12.06 -3.39
C PRO A 67 20.68 11.40 -4.57
N GLN A 68 19.95 10.57 -5.29
CA GLN A 68 20.21 10.16 -6.66
C GLN A 68 19.24 10.91 -7.58
N VAL A 69 19.75 11.53 -8.65
CA VAL A 69 18.95 12.26 -9.64
C VAL A 69 19.08 11.56 -10.99
N SER A 70 17.97 11.07 -11.54
CA SER A 70 17.92 10.52 -12.89
C SER A 70 17.18 11.45 -13.84
N ILE A 71 17.71 11.63 -15.04
CA ILE A 71 17.11 12.45 -16.11
C ILE A 71 17.26 11.76 -17.46
N ASP A 72 16.30 11.99 -18.35
CA ASP A 72 16.39 11.56 -19.75
C ASP A 72 16.85 12.72 -20.65
N VAL A 73 17.97 12.51 -21.35
CA VAL A 73 18.51 13.43 -22.35
C VAL A 73 18.05 13.06 -23.77
N PRO A 74 18.20 13.94 -24.78
CA PRO A 74 17.93 13.61 -26.18
C PRO A 74 18.70 12.37 -26.69
N SER A 75 18.19 11.73 -27.73
CA SER A 75 18.86 10.55 -28.30
C SER A 75 20.24 10.93 -28.84
N GLY A 76 21.27 10.18 -28.46
CA GLY A 76 22.66 10.45 -28.86
C GLY A 76 23.37 11.52 -28.04
N VAL A 77 22.72 12.10 -27.02
CA VAL A 77 23.35 13.01 -26.06
C VAL A 77 23.93 12.22 -24.89
N THR A 78 25.11 12.63 -24.45
CA THR A 78 25.86 11.99 -23.36
C THR A 78 26.08 12.99 -22.23
N CYS A 79 25.75 12.62 -20.99
CA CYS A 79 26.14 13.39 -19.81
C CYS A 79 27.63 13.21 -19.55
N ASP A 80 28.35 14.30 -19.24
CA ASP A 80 29.81 14.30 -19.35
C ASP A 80 30.56 14.98 -18.20
N ASP A 81 29.86 15.40 -17.14
CA ASP A 81 30.49 16.02 -15.97
C ASP A 81 29.98 15.47 -14.64
N ASP A 82 30.94 15.22 -13.75
CA ASP A 82 30.73 14.82 -12.36
C ASP A 82 30.98 16.04 -11.46
N GLN A 83 29.93 16.84 -11.26
CA GLN A 83 29.99 17.97 -10.35
C GLN A 83 30.51 17.55 -8.96
N PRO A 84 31.22 18.43 -8.22
CA PRO A 84 31.79 18.08 -6.93
C PRO A 84 30.83 17.36 -5.97
N GLY A 85 31.17 16.12 -5.63
CA GLY A 85 30.36 15.24 -4.78
C GLY A 85 29.25 14.48 -5.50
N TRP A 86 29.31 14.36 -6.83
CA TRP A 86 28.44 13.52 -7.64
C TRP A 86 29.28 12.58 -8.51
N THR A 87 28.68 11.45 -8.87
CA THR A 87 29.17 10.55 -9.92
C THR A 87 27.99 10.13 -10.79
N HIS A 88 28.16 9.98 -12.09
CA HIS A 88 27.08 9.56 -12.97
C HIS A 88 27.32 8.24 -13.69
N THR A 89 26.21 7.61 -14.08
CA THR A 89 26.16 6.52 -15.05
C THR A 89 25.13 6.87 -16.12
N GLN A 90 25.26 6.32 -17.33
CA GLN A 90 24.28 6.50 -18.38
C GLN A 90 23.89 5.17 -19.01
N SER A 91 22.59 4.93 -19.13
CA SER A 91 22.02 3.78 -19.84
C SER A 91 21.05 4.29 -20.91
N GLY A 92 21.45 4.15 -22.18
CA GLY A 92 20.71 4.73 -23.30
C GLY A 92 20.59 6.24 -23.14
N ARG A 93 19.36 6.72 -22.90
CA ARG A 93 19.04 8.13 -22.74
C ARG A 93 19.00 8.61 -21.29
N THR A 94 19.06 7.70 -20.33
CA THR A 94 18.90 8.02 -18.92
C THR A 94 20.27 8.19 -18.27
N CYS A 95 20.55 9.41 -17.81
CA CYS A 95 21.69 9.69 -16.95
C CYS A 95 21.24 9.61 -15.49
N THR A 96 22.01 8.91 -14.65
CA THR A 96 21.74 8.76 -13.22
C THR A 96 22.94 9.26 -12.43
N PHE A 97 22.75 10.38 -11.75
CA PHE A 97 23.73 11.05 -10.91
C PHE A 97 23.52 10.62 -9.46
N THR A 98 24.54 10.05 -8.83
CA THR A 98 24.50 9.58 -7.44
C THR A 98 25.40 10.46 -6.60
N ARG A 99 24.86 10.95 -5.48
CA ARG A 99 25.63 11.78 -4.55
C ARG A 99 26.68 10.94 -3.83
N THR A 100 27.93 11.41 -3.81
CA THR A 100 29.08 10.76 -3.15
C THR A 100 29.55 11.48 -1.88
N SER A 101 28.99 12.65 -1.56
CA SER A 101 29.26 13.38 -0.32
C SER A 101 27.99 13.87 0.37
N ALA A 102 28.03 14.02 1.69
CA ALA A 102 26.86 14.32 2.49
C ALA A 102 26.05 15.52 1.95
N LEU A 103 24.76 15.32 1.72
CA LEU A 103 23.81 16.35 1.33
C LEU A 103 22.45 16.05 1.95
N THR A 104 21.79 17.07 2.51
CA THR A 104 20.44 16.94 3.06
C THR A 104 19.55 18.06 2.53
N VAL A 105 18.42 17.70 1.94
CA VAL A 105 17.39 18.64 1.49
C VAL A 105 16.21 18.55 2.44
N ALA A 106 16.09 19.52 3.34
CA ALA A 106 15.01 19.57 4.33
C ALA A 106 13.62 19.59 3.65
N VAL A 107 12.58 19.19 4.39
CA VAL A 107 11.18 19.29 3.93
C VAL A 107 10.87 20.73 3.53
N ASN A 108 10.22 20.92 2.39
CA ASN A 108 9.94 22.21 1.74
C ASN A 108 11.16 23.01 1.26
N ALA A 109 12.39 22.51 1.44
CA ALA A 109 13.58 23.13 0.86
C ALA A 109 13.73 22.73 -0.61
N SER A 110 14.34 23.61 -1.40
CA SER A 110 14.75 23.33 -2.76
C SER A 110 16.25 23.08 -2.83
N HIS A 111 16.65 22.19 -3.73
CA HIS A 111 18.05 21.98 -4.08
C HIS A 111 18.24 22.18 -5.58
N THR A 112 19.29 22.93 -5.92
CA THR A 112 19.72 23.13 -7.30
C THR A 112 20.77 22.08 -7.64
N PHE A 113 20.42 21.23 -8.59
CA PHE A 113 21.27 20.23 -9.20
C PHE A 113 21.72 20.73 -10.58
N TYR A 114 23.03 20.63 -10.85
CA TYR A 114 23.62 21.00 -12.13
C TYR A 114 24.13 19.75 -12.84
N TYR A 115 24.03 19.75 -14.16
CA TYR A 115 24.58 18.70 -15.01
C TYR A 115 25.03 19.32 -16.34
N SER A 116 25.97 18.68 -17.04
CA SER A 116 26.33 19.02 -18.41
C SER A 116 26.09 17.85 -19.34
N THR A 117 26.08 18.14 -20.64
CA THR A 117 26.09 17.11 -21.68
C THR A 117 26.99 17.54 -22.83
N ASN A 118 27.27 16.63 -23.75
CA ASN A 118 27.97 16.95 -25.00
C ASN A 118 27.12 17.72 -26.04
N SER A 119 25.86 18.08 -25.71
CA SER A 119 24.95 18.76 -26.63
C SER A 119 25.10 20.27 -26.58
N ASN A 120 25.24 20.90 -27.75
CA ASN A 120 25.21 22.35 -27.92
C ASN A 120 23.80 22.92 -28.20
N THR A 121 22.77 22.08 -28.11
CA THR A 121 21.38 22.45 -28.36
C THR A 121 20.62 22.49 -27.05
N SER A 122 19.85 23.56 -26.81
CA SER A 122 19.04 23.69 -25.60
C SER A 122 17.89 22.69 -25.57
N PHE A 123 17.61 22.11 -24.41
CA PHE A 123 16.50 21.17 -24.21
C PHE A 123 15.94 21.23 -22.78
N THR A 124 14.83 20.55 -22.54
CA THR A 124 14.31 20.25 -21.20
C THR A 124 14.47 18.76 -20.96
N ALA A 125 15.12 18.37 -19.88
CA ALA A 125 15.32 16.96 -19.58
C ALA A 125 13.98 16.29 -19.23
N ALA A 126 13.75 15.08 -19.72
CA ALA A 126 12.52 14.34 -19.46
C ALA A 126 12.68 13.39 -18.26
N ASN A 127 11.57 12.85 -17.76
CA ASN A 127 11.54 11.77 -16.76
C ASN A 127 12.44 12.00 -15.53
N VAL A 128 12.49 13.26 -15.05
CA VAL A 128 13.26 13.63 -13.87
C VAL A 128 12.78 12.84 -12.66
N LYS A 129 13.70 12.15 -11.99
CA LYS A 129 13.46 11.41 -10.75
C LYS A 129 14.51 11.77 -9.72
N VAL A 130 14.07 12.06 -8.49
CA VAL A 130 14.93 12.21 -7.33
C VAL A 130 14.62 11.07 -6.35
N GLN A 131 15.65 10.30 -6.01
CA GLN A 131 15.62 9.14 -5.11
C GLN A 131 16.65 9.34 -3.99
N SER A 132 16.58 8.59 -2.89
CA SER A 132 17.55 8.68 -1.78
C SER A 132 17.41 7.46 -0.88
N ASP A 133 18.48 7.01 -0.24
CA ASP A 133 18.44 5.87 0.69
C ASP A 133 17.66 6.16 1.98
N SER A 134 17.62 7.44 2.41
CA SER A 134 16.76 7.91 3.52
C SER A 134 15.27 7.95 3.17
N CYS A 135 14.96 7.70 1.91
CA CYS A 135 13.63 7.69 1.35
C CYS A 135 13.39 6.26 0.90
N GLY A 136 12.93 5.40 1.83
CA GLY A 136 12.71 3.96 1.66
C GLY A 136 12.88 3.50 0.20
N THR A 137 14.02 2.86 -0.06
CA THR A 137 14.52 2.40 -1.36
C THR A 137 13.47 2.38 -2.48
N THR A 138 13.85 2.97 -3.63
CA THR A 138 13.37 2.65 -4.99
C THR A 138 12.51 1.39 -5.06
N PRO A 139 11.31 1.45 -5.68
CA PRO A 139 10.41 0.31 -5.74
C PRO A 139 11.20 -0.92 -6.19
N PRO A 140 11.09 -2.06 -5.48
CA PRO A 140 11.49 -3.29 -6.10
C PRO A 140 10.64 -3.42 -7.36
N THR A 141 11.27 -3.27 -8.52
CA THR A 141 10.80 -3.92 -9.74
C THR A 141 11.09 -5.41 -9.60
N GLY A 142 10.44 -6.05 -8.63
CA GLY A 142 9.82 -7.35 -8.83
C GLY A 142 8.33 -7.03 -9.05
N PRO A 143 7.67 -7.57 -10.09
CA PRO A 143 6.33 -7.13 -10.40
C PRO A 143 5.45 -7.41 -9.19
N GLY A 144 4.83 -6.37 -8.64
CA GLY A 144 3.60 -6.55 -7.87
C GLY A 144 2.63 -7.41 -8.68
N LEU A 145 1.50 -7.77 -8.09
CA LEU A 145 0.43 -8.40 -8.85
C LEU A 145 0.13 -7.56 -10.10
N THR A 146 -0.04 -8.22 -11.25
CA THR A 146 -0.61 -7.58 -12.44
C THR A 146 -1.97 -6.94 -12.08
N ALA A 147 -2.45 -5.97 -12.86
CA ALA A 147 -3.72 -5.31 -12.56
C ALA A 147 -4.88 -6.31 -12.35
N ASN A 148 -4.90 -7.39 -13.13
CA ASN A 148 -5.91 -8.45 -13.01
C ASN A 148 -5.70 -9.31 -11.75
N GLN A 149 -4.47 -9.74 -11.47
CA GLN A 149 -4.18 -10.47 -10.23
C GLN A 149 -4.48 -9.64 -8.97
N LYS A 150 -4.22 -8.33 -9.02
CA LYS A 150 -4.53 -7.40 -7.94
C LYS A 150 -6.04 -7.31 -7.72
N LYS A 151 -6.84 -7.17 -8.79
CA LYS A 151 -8.31 -7.22 -8.69
C LYS A 151 -8.79 -8.51 -8.06
N VAL A 152 -8.21 -9.67 -8.41
CA VAL A 152 -8.58 -10.97 -7.81
C VAL A 152 -8.23 -10.99 -6.32
N ALA A 153 -7.04 -10.52 -5.94
CA ALA A 153 -6.61 -10.46 -4.54
C ALA A 153 -7.50 -9.52 -3.71
N GLU A 154 -7.81 -8.34 -4.23
CA GLU A 154 -8.70 -7.37 -3.59
C GLU A 154 -10.14 -7.87 -3.50
N ALA A 155 -10.64 -8.52 -4.55
CA ALA A 155 -11.96 -9.15 -4.56
C ALA A 155 -12.07 -10.25 -3.51
N LEU A 156 -11.06 -11.11 -3.39
CA LEU A 156 -11.03 -12.17 -2.38
C LEU A 156 -10.95 -11.58 -0.97
N THR A 157 -10.07 -10.59 -0.75
CA THR A 157 -9.96 -9.86 0.53
C THR A 157 -11.30 -9.23 0.91
N SER A 158 -11.95 -8.56 -0.05
CA SER A 158 -13.23 -7.87 0.16
C SER A 158 -14.38 -8.83 0.53
N ILE A 159 -14.36 -10.08 0.06
CA ILE A 159 -15.34 -11.08 0.54
C ILE A 159 -15.20 -11.27 2.04
N TRP A 160 -13.96 -11.43 2.54
CA TRP A 160 -13.72 -11.65 3.96
C TRP A 160 -13.96 -10.41 4.81
N GLU A 161 -13.78 -9.22 4.27
CA GLU A 161 -14.05 -7.98 5.00
C GLU A 161 -15.55 -7.57 4.93
N ASN A 162 -16.24 -7.86 3.82
CA ASN A 162 -17.53 -7.21 3.49
C ASN A 162 -18.59 -8.14 2.87
N ASP A 163 -18.36 -9.45 2.79
CA ASP A 163 -19.23 -10.45 2.11
C ASP A 163 -19.56 -10.15 0.63
N THR A 164 -18.69 -9.37 -0.01
CA THR A 164 -18.82 -8.98 -1.41
C THR A 164 -17.45 -8.78 -2.06
N PRO A 165 -17.26 -9.20 -3.33
CA PRO A 165 -16.03 -8.88 -4.06
C PRO A 165 -15.89 -7.40 -4.43
N THR A 166 -16.96 -6.60 -4.24
CA THR A 166 -17.01 -5.20 -4.64
C THR A 166 -16.43 -4.30 -3.55
N LEU A 167 -15.34 -3.60 -3.87
CA LEU A 167 -14.78 -2.55 -3.02
C LEU A 167 -15.75 -1.37 -2.88
N ASN A 168 -16.02 -0.95 -1.64
CA ASN A 168 -16.99 0.10 -1.36
C ASN A 168 -16.36 1.50 -1.21
N TYR A 169 -16.05 2.13 -2.35
CA TYR A 169 -15.45 3.48 -2.37
C TYR A 169 -16.33 4.57 -1.74
N ALA A 170 -17.65 4.38 -1.73
CA ALA A 170 -18.61 5.36 -1.22
C ALA A 170 -18.99 5.15 0.27
N TYR A 171 -18.49 4.09 0.91
CA TYR A 171 -18.75 3.83 2.32
C TYR A 171 -18.24 4.96 3.20
N ALA A 172 -19.01 5.35 4.21
CA ALA A 172 -18.59 6.24 5.26
C ALA A 172 -19.52 6.06 6.47
N GLU A 173 -18.95 5.78 7.64
CA GLU A 173 -19.70 5.55 8.87
C GLU A 173 -18.83 5.88 10.10
N ASN A 174 -19.44 6.38 11.17
CA ASN A 174 -18.78 6.36 12.48
C ASN A 174 -19.23 5.09 13.20
N ILE A 175 -18.40 4.06 13.11
CA ILE A 175 -18.63 2.75 13.74
C ILE A 175 -18.35 2.74 15.25
N GLN A 176 -18.04 3.91 15.83
CA GLN A 176 -17.81 4.12 17.26
C GLN A 176 -16.63 3.31 17.82
N ASP A 177 -15.60 3.06 17.00
CA ASP A 177 -14.38 2.33 17.37
C ASP A 177 -13.26 3.24 17.91
N GLY A 178 -13.56 4.53 18.12
CA GLY A 178 -12.62 5.52 18.61
C GLY A 178 -11.68 6.11 17.55
N ARG A 179 -11.93 5.86 16.25
CA ARG A 179 -11.09 6.35 15.14
C ARG A 179 -11.79 7.41 14.27
N GLY A 180 -12.93 7.91 14.73
CA GLY A 180 -13.77 8.87 14.01
C GLY A 180 -14.60 8.20 12.92
N TYR A 181 -14.78 8.87 11.78
CA TYR A 181 -15.39 8.25 10.61
C TYR A 181 -14.44 7.29 9.89
N THR A 182 -14.92 6.10 9.55
CA THR A 182 -14.30 5.05 8.72
C THR A 182 -14.88 5.12 7.31
N ASN A 183 -14.03 5.14 6.27
CA ASN A 183 -14.45 5.53 4.92
C ASN A 183 -13.81 4.70 3.80
N GLY A 184 -14.56 4.48 2.74
CA GLY A 184 -14.05 4.03 1.45
C GLY A 184 -13.55 2.59 1.44
N ARG A 185 -12.81 2.26 0.37
CA ARG A 185 -12.46 0.88 -0.03
C ARG A 185 -11.67 0.07 0.99
N ALA A 186 -10.96 0.74 1.90
CA ALA A 186 -10.04 0.14 2.85
C ALA A 186 -10.34 0.57 4.29
N GLY A 187 -11.46 1.25 4.53
CA GLY A 187 -11.83 1.72 5.86
C GLY A 187 -10.94 2.85 6.38
N PHE A 188 -10.60 3.83 5.55
CA PHE A 188 -9.77 4.96 5.95
C PHE A 188 -10.41 5.77 7.08
N CYS A 189 -9.66 6.10 8.11
CA CYS A 189 -10.17 6.75 9.29
C CYS A 189 -9.81 8.26 9.33
N THR A 190 -10.77 9.09 9.70
CA THR A 190 -10.51 10.53 9.92
C THR A 190 -9.60 10.77 11.12
N GLY A 191 -9.69 9.91 12.14
CA GLY A 191 -8.92 10.05 13.38
C GLY A 191 -7.50 9.52 13.35
N THR A 192 -7.11 8.80 12.29
CA THR A 192 -5.74 8.27 12.06
C THR A 192 -5.04 8.94 10.89
N GLY A 193 -5.67 9.92 10.25
CA GLY A 193 -5.07 10.75 9.20
C GLY A 193 -5.08 10.16 7.78
N ASP A 194 -5.35 8.87 7.61
CA ASP A 194 -5.41 8.21 6.30
C ASP A 194 -6.62 8.65 5.45
N ALA A 195 -7.79 8.89 6.05
CA ALA A 195 -8.90 9.51 5.30
C ALA A 195 -8.57 10.95 4.86
N ILE A 196 -7.73 11.65 5.64
CA ILE A 196 -7.28 13.01 5.36
C ILE A 196 -6.35 13.00 4.13
N GLN A 197 -5.49 11.99 4.00
CA GLN A 197 -4.66 11.79 2.80
C GLN A 197 -5.50 11.57 1.54
N VAL A 198 -6.60 10.80 1.64
CA VAL A 198 -7.53 10.61 0.51
C VAL A 198 -8.16 11.95 0.11
N VAL A 199 -8.64 12.72 1.09
CA VAL A 199 -9.24 14.05 0.82
C VAL A 199 -8.21 15.01 0.24
N GLN A 200 -6.96 14.98 0.73
CA GLN A 200 -5.87 15.80 0.21
C GLN A 200 -5.60 15.50 -1.27
N CYS A 201 -5.47 14.21 -1.63
CA CYS A 201 -5.35 13.79 -3.02
C CYS A 201 -6.54 14.27 -3.86
N TYR A 202 -7.76 14.03 -3.37
CA TYR A 202 -8.97 14.37 -4.14
C TYR A 202 -9.13 15.88 -4.34
N ARG A 203 -8.71 16.70 -3.37
CA ARG A 203 -8.65 18.16 -3.49
C ARG A 203 -7.63 18.65 -4.51
N ALA A 204 -6.55 17.91 -4.74
CA ALA A 204 -5.58 18.24 -5.79
C ALA A 204 -6.15 18.02 -7.20
N LEU A 205 -7.11 17.10 -7.35
CA LEU A 205 -7.78 16.80 -8.61
C LEU A 205 -9.06 17.63 -8.80
N ARG A 206 -9.78 17.95 -7.71
CA ARG A 206 -11.16 18.45 -7.76
C ARG A 206 -11.44 19.55 -6.74
N THR A 207 -12.12 20.59 -7.20
CA THR A 207 -12.64 21.71 -6.41
C THR A 207 -14.12 21.51 -6.07
N GLU A 208 -14.67 22.31 -5.16
CA GLU A 208 -16.11 22.24 -4.85
C GLU A 208 -16.98 22.48 -6.09
N ALA A 209 -16.64 23.50 -6.89
CA ALA A 209 -17.35 23.86 -8.11
C ALA A 209 -17.38 22.75 -9.16
N ASN A 210 -16.41 21.81 -9.13
CA ASN A 210 -16.36 20.72 -10.09
C ASN A 210 -16.82 19.37 -9.52
N GLY A 211 -17.25 19.29 -8.26
CA GLY A 211 -17.89 18.11 -7.66
C GLY A 211 -17.20 17.52 -6.42
N ASN A 212 -16.23 18.21 -5.82
CA ASN A 212 -15.63 17.81 -4.55
C ASN A 212 -16.42 18.35 -3.35
N ARG A 213 -17.36 17.56 -2.82
CA ARG A 213 -18.16 17.90 -1.63
C ARG A 213 -17.32 17.92 -0.34
N LEU A 214 -16.15 17.29 -0.36
CA LEU A 214 -15.23 17.20 0.78
C LEU A 214 -14.37 18.46 0.97
N ALA A 215 -14.33 19.35 -0.03
CA ALA A 215 -13.47 20.54 -0.01
C ALA A 215 -13.72 21.47 1.19
N LYS A 216 -14.99 21.62 1.61
CA LYS A 216 -15.42 22.45 2.74
C LYS A 216 -14.95 21.94 4.11
N TYR A 217 -14.64 20.64 4.23
CA TYR A 217 -14.19 20.04 5.49
C TYR A 217 -12.71 20.22 5.76
N TRP A 218 -11.93 20.76 4.81
CA TRP A 218 -10.47 20.74 4.90
C TRP A 218 -9.91 21.43 6.14
N SER A 219 -10.49 22.56 6.57
CA SER A 219 -10.04 23.23 7.79
C SER A 219 -10.24 22.36 9.03
N ALA A 220 -11.39 21.69 9.14
CA ALA A 220 -11.67 20.76 10.24
C ALA A 220 -10.74 19.53 10.21
N LEU A 221 -10.53 18.94 9.03
CA LEU A 221 -9.59 17.83 8.85
C LEU A 221 -8.16 18.24 9.23
N THR A 222 -7.72 19.46 8.89
CA THR A 222 -6.39 19.95 9.27
C THR A 222 -6.24 20.04 10.79
N VAL A 223 -7.29 20.48 11.51
CA VAL A 223 -7.29 20.51 12.98
C VAL A 223 -7.18 19.09 13.55
N ILE A 224 -7.96 18.14 13.04
CA ILE A 224 -7.90 16.72 13.45
C ILE A 224 -6.49 16.16 13.20
N ASN A 225 -5.94 16.38 12.01
CA ASN A 225 -4.61 15.90 11.65
C ASN A 225 -3.51 16.46 12.56
N ASN A 226 -3.52 17.77 12.81
CA ASN A 226 -2.52 18.40 13.69
C ASN A 226 -2.59 17.86 15.12
N ARG A 227 -3.81 17.53 15.60
CA ARG A 227 -3.99 16.88 16.89
C ARG A 227 -3.49 15.43 16.89
N PHE A 228 -3.79 14.66 15.84
CA PHE A 228 -3.25 13.32 15.64
C PHE A 228 -1.71 13.34 15.65
N LEU A 229 -1.08 14.20 14.84
CA LEU A 229 0.38 14.31 14.75
C LEU A 229 1.04 14.78 16.06
N SER A 230 0.41 15.70 16.80
CA SER A 230 0.98 16.21 18.06
C SER A 230 0.83 15.24 19.23
N THR A 231 -0.16 14.35 19.20
CA THR A 231 -0.44 13.42 20.31
C THR A 231 0.00 11.99 20.02
N GLY A 232 0.11 11.62 18.74
CA GLY A 232 0.25 10.23 18.30
C GLY A 232 -0.96 9.35 18.63
N GLN A 233 -2.09 9.93 19.04
CA GLN A 233 -3.28 9.21 19.47
C GLN A 233 -4.39 9.30 18.42
N ASN A 234 -5.20 8.24 18.32
CA ASN A 234 -6.39 8.23 17.47
C ASN A 234 -7.36 9.33 17.91
N GLN A 235 -7.93 10.04 16.94
CA GLN A 235 -8.89 11.12 17.21
C GLN A 235 -10.33 10.61 17.05
N ALA A 236 -10.97 10.29 18.17
CA ALA A 236 -12.31 9.70 18.18
C ALA A 236 -13.44 10.69 17.81
N SER A 237 -13.25 11.98 18.07
CA SER A 237 -14.29 13.01 17.87
C SER A 237 -14.62 13.22 16.40
N THR A 238 -15.91 13.26 16.07
CA THR A 238 -16.43 13.70 14.76
C THR A 238 -16.96 15.13 14.77
N ALA A 239 -17.01 15.79 15.94
CA ALA A 239 -17.70 17.06 16.12
C ALA A 239 -17.20 18.17 15.19
N GLU A 240 -15.89 18.22 14.93
CA GLU A 240 -15.29 19.19 14.02
C GLU A 240 -15.79 19.04 12.58
N LEU A 241 -16.08 17.81 12.14
CA LEU A 241 -16.65 17.54 10.82
C LEU A 241 -18.17 17.75 10.83
N ASP A 242 -18.86 17.31 11.87
CA ASP A 242 -20.31 17.42 12.01
C ASP A 242 -20.77 18.90 12.07
N ALA A 243 -19.94 19.79 12.62
CA ALA A 243 -20.16 21.23 12.61
C ALA A 243 -20.10 21.86 11.20
N VAL A 244 -19.46 21.19 10.23
CA VAL A 244 -19.35 21.65 8.83
C VAL A 244 -20.48 21.09 7.96
N GLY A 245 -20.92 19.86 8.24
CA GLY A 245 -22.01 19.23 7.50
C GLY A 245 -22.14 17.73 7.77
N ASN A 246 -22.90 17.05 6.91
CA ASN A 246 -23.06 15.60 6.98
C ASN A 246 -21.91 14.90 6.24
N TRP A 247 -20.85 14.56 6.98
CA TRP A 247 -19.63 13.94 6.43
C TRP A 247 -19.91 12.68 5.61
N THR A 248 -20.72 11.75 6.13
CA THR A 248 -20.96 10.46 5.48
C THR A 248 -21.76 10.62 4.19
N ALA A 249 -22.76 11.50 4.19
CA ALA A 249 -23.52 11.82 2.98
C ALA A 249 -22.66 12.54 1.93
N ASP A 250 -21.79 13.46 2.35
CA ASP A 250 -20.92 14.20 1.43
C ASP A 250 -19.80 13.32 0.85
N TRP A 251 -19.25 12.38 1.63
CA TRP A 251 -18.31 11.36 1.13
C TRP A 251 -18.95 10.52 0.03
N ALA A 252 -20.13 9.96 0.30
CA ALA A 252 -20.87 9.17 -0.69
C ALA A 252 -21.25 10.02 -1.91
N ALA A 253 -21.67 11.28 -1.71
CA ALA A 253 -22.00 12.20 -2.77
C ALA A 253 -20.79 12.62 -3.62
N SER A 254 -19.56 12.54 -3.10
CA SER A 254 -18.34 12.70 -3.89
C SER A 254 -18.04 11.51 -4.82
N PHE A 255 -18.83 10.42 -4.73
CA PHE A 255 -18.75 9.24 -5.59
C PHE A 255 -19.99 9.08 -6.51
N ASN A 256 -20.45 10.15 -7.20
CA ASN A 256 -21.73 10.12 -7.92
C ASN A 256 -21.65 9.97 -9.46
N THR A 257 -20.89 10.82 -10.15
CA THR A 257 -20.71 10.83 -11.61
C THR A 257 -19.52 9.99 -12.07
N ALA A 258 -19.42 9.69 -13.37
CA ALA A 258 -18.29 8.94 -13.92
C ALA A 258 -16.93 9.62 -13.62
N ALA A 259 -16.83 10.93 -13.80
CA ALA A 259 -15.60 11.69 -13.55
C ALA A 259 -15.23 11.71 -12.06
N THR A 260 -16.18 12.08 -11.18
CA THR A 260 -15.94 12.09 -9.73
C THR A 260 -15.56 10.71 -9.20
N LYS A 261 -16.18 9.64 -9.75
CA LYS A 261 -15.87 8.26 -9.39
C LYS A 261 -14.44 7.90 -9.80
N ALA A 262 -14.02 8.21 -11.03
CA ALA A 262 -12.68 7.89 -11.49
C ALA A 262 -11.59 8.53 -10.61
N ASP A 263 -11.70 9.84 -10.37
CA ASP A 263 -10.73 10.59 -9.56
C ASP A 263 -10.74 10.13 -8.09
N PHE A 264 -11.92 9.85 -7.53
CA PHE A 264 -12.01 9.42 -6.12
C PHE A 264 -11.52 7.99 -5.93
N LYS A 265 -11.79 7.09 -6.89
CA LYS A 265 -11.16 5.76 -6.93
C LYS A 265 -9.65 5.88 -6.97
N GLN A 266 -9.12 6.70 -7.88
CA GLN A 266 -7.67 6.88 -8.03
C GLN A 266 -7.03 7.29 -6.70
N CYS A 267 -7.60 8.26 -5.99
CA CYS A 267 -7.05 8.71 -4.71
C CYS A 267 -7.14 7.64 -3.61
N GLN A 268 -8.26 6.94 -3.50
CA GLN A 268 -8.38 5.85 -2.53
C GLN A 268 -7.47 4.66 -2.86
N ASP A 269 -7.34 4.32 -4.14
CA ASP A 269 -6.44 3.27 -4.62
C ASP A 269 -4.99 3.65 -4.31
N GLN A 270 -4.58 4.89 -4.58
CA GLN A 270 -3.24 5.39 -4.28
C GLN A 270 -2.90 5.37 -2.78
N VAL A 271 -3.82 5.82 -1.92
CA VAL A 271 -3.58 5.82 -0.46
C VAL A 271 -3.54 4.40 0.09
N SER A 272 -4.49 3.54 -0.30
CA SER A 272 -4.42 2.13 0.12
C SER A 272 -3.20 1.42 -0.44
N ASP A 273 -2.71 1.80 -1.62
CA ASP A 273 -1.48 1.24 -2.17
C ASP A 273 -0.25 1.70 -1.41
N ALA A 274 -0.19 2.96 -1.01
CA ALA A 274 0.90 3.49 -0.20
C ALA A 274 0.94 2.83 1.20
N LEU A 275 -0.22 2.62 1.83
CA LEU A 275 -0.30 2.15 3.21
C LEU A 275 -0.26 0.63 3.35
N TYR A 276 -0.82 -0.12 2.39
CA TYR A 276 -1.01 -1.57 2.55
C TYR A 276 -0.31 -2.38 1.46
N TYR A 277 -0.56 -2.05 0.19
CA TYR A 277 -0.12 -2.89 -0.92
C TYR A 277 1.38 -2.77 -1.20
N THR A 278 1.92 -1.56 -1.29
CA THR A 278 3.32 -1.33 -1.63
C THR A 278 4.27 -1.87 -0.55
N PRO A 279 4.05 -1.58 0.77
CA PRO A 279 4.91 -2.15 1.81
C PRO A 279 4.95 -3.67 1.77
N ILE A 280 3.80 -4.32 1.59
CA ILE A 280 3.76 -5.78 1.57
C ILE A 280 4.32 -6.41 0.29
N MET A 281 4.24 -5.72 -0.86
CA MET A 281 4.92 -6.17 -2.08
C MET A 281 6.44 -5.98 -1.99
N ASN A 282 6.90 -4.95 -1.27
CA ASN A 282 8.32 -4.76 -0.96
C ASN A 282 8.82 -5.89 -0.07
N GLU A 283 8.04 -6.24 0.97
CA GLU A 283 8.32 -7.38 1.83
C GLU A 283 8.35 -8.68 1.02
N ALA A 284 7.38 -8.89 0.12
CA ALA A 284 7.37 -10.07 -0.74
C ALA A 284 8.63 -10.16 -1.62
N THR A 285 9.10 -9.02 -2.15
CA THR A 285 10.34 -8.97 -2.93
C THR A 285 11.57 -9.23 -2.07
N ARG A 286 11.62 -8.66 -0.86
CA ARG A 286 12.70 -8.89 0.12
C ARG A 286 12.88 -10.38 0.40
N TRP A 287 11.80 -11.13 0.42
CA TRP A 287 11.82 -12.58 0.67
C TRP A 287 11.89 -13.46 -0.58
N GLY A 288 11.95 -12.85 -1.77
CA GLY A 288 12.07 -13.54 -3.04
C GLY A 288 10.79 -14.24 -3.50
N PHE A 289 9.61 -13.83 -3.01
CA PHE A 289 8.35 -14.42 -3.43
C PHE A 289 7.95 -13.95 -4.83
N THR A 290 7.69 -14.91 -5.70
CA THR A 290 7.41 -14.64 -7.11
C THR A 290 5.96 -14.88 -7.47
N GLN A 291 5.29 -15.81 -6.77
CA GLN A 291 3.96 -16.27 -7.12
C GLN A 291 2.88 -15.26 -6.69
N ALA A 292 1.88 -15.08 -7.56
CA ALA A 292 0.76 -14.18 -7.31
C ALA A 292 -0.06 -14.63 -6.10
N LEU A 293 -0.21 -15.94 -5.90
CA LEU A 293 -0.93 -16.47 -4.75
C LEU A 293 -0.27 -16.09 -3.42
N THR A 294 1.05 -16.17 -3.30
CA THR A 294 1.80 -15.78 -2.09
C THR A 294 1.62 -14.29 -1.79
N LYS A 295 1.79 -13.45 -2.82
CA LYS A 295 1.60 -11.99 -2.75
C LYS A 295 0.18 -11.62 -2.34
N ALA A 296 -0.84 -12.32 -2.86
CA ALA A 296 -2.23 -12.11 -2.49
C ALA A 296 -2.53 -12.52 -1.04
N ALA A 297 -1.95 -13.64 -0.56
CA ALA A 297 -2.10 -14.08 0.82
C ALA A 297 -1.44 -13.11 1.82
N LEU A 298 -0.28 -12.55 1.43
CA LEU A 298 0.42 -11.51 2.19
C LEU A 298 -0.39 -10.21 2.23
N TYR A 299 -0.94 -9.76 1.10
CA TYR A 299 -1.79 -8.57 1.03
C TYR A 299 -3.04 -8.70 1.90
N ASP A 300 -3.76 -9.82 1.80
CA ASP A 300 -4.93 -10.11 2.65
C ASP A 300 -4.56 -10.19 4.14
N ALA A 301 -3.38 -10.69 4.47
CA ALA A 301 -2.86 -10.66 5.83
C ALA A 301 -2.53 -9.25 6.30
N ALA A 302 -1.94 -8.40 5.45
CA ALA A 302 -1.64 -7.01 5.79
C ALA A 302 -2.91 -6.18 6.06
N ILE A 303 -3.98 -6.41 5.29
CA ILE A 303 -5.29 -5.77 5.54
C ILE A 303 -5.88 -6.22 6.88
N ASN A 304 -5.77 -7.52 7.20
CA ASN A 304 -6.39 -8.08 8.39
C ASN A 304 -5.59 -7.87 9.69
N HIS A 305 -4.25 -7.89 9.61
CA HIS A 305 -3.34 -7.91 10.76
C HIS A 305 -2.48 -6.64 10.87
N GLY A 306 -2.55 -5.73 9.89
CA GLY A 306 -1.58 -4.65 9.74
C GLY A 306 -0.18 -5.15 9.34
N GLU A 307 0.73 -4.20 9.11
CA GLU A 307 2.11 -4.52 8.71
C GLU A 307 2.91 -5.23 9.82
N SER A 308 2.77 -4.77 11.08
CA SER A 308 3.45 -5.36 12.23
C SER A 308 3.02 -6.82 12.44
N GLY A 309 1.73 -7.10 12.33
CA GLY A 309 1.14 -8.43 12.46
C GLY A 309 1.56 -9.38 11.34
N VAL A 310 1.50 -8.95 10.08
CA VAL A 310 1.97 -9.81 8.97
C VAL A 310 3.47 -10.09 9.07
N ASN A 311 4.28 -9.11 9.48
CA ASN A 311 5.72 -9.31 9.72
C ASN A 311 5.98 -10.31 10.86
N ALA A 312 5.15 -10.31 11.92
CA ALA A 312 5.24 -11.32 12.98
C ALA A 312 4.90 -12.73 12.50
N ILE A 313 3.91 -12.87 11.61
CA ILE A 313 3.55 -14.15 10.99
C ILE A 313 4.68 -14.64 10.06
N ILE A 314 5.27 -13.75 9.26
CA ILE A 314 6.43 -14.05 8.41
C ILE A 314 7.60 -14.58 9.26
N ARG A 315 7.95 -13.87 10.35
CA ARG A 315 9.01 -14.32 11.29
C ARG A 315 8.69 -15.69 11.90
N SER A 316 7.43 -15.92 12.27
CA SER A 316 6.98 -17.20 12.84
C SER A 316 7.06 -18.35 11.83
N ALA A 317 6.72 -18.10 10.56
CA ALA A 317 6.86 -19.06 9.48
C ALA A 317 8.34 -19.39 9.21
N ASN A 318 9.19 -18.36 9.14
CA ASN A 318 10.64 -18.52 8.95
C ASN A 318 11.28 -19.30 10.09
N THR A 319 10.92 -18.99 11.34
CA THR A 319 11.41 -19.71 12.53
C THR A 319 10.99 -21.18 12.49
N ALA A 320 9.73 -21.47 12.15
CA ALA A 320 9.24 -22.85 12.03
C ALA A 320 9.90 -23.65 10.89
N LEU A 321 10.50 -22.96 9.92
CA LEU A 321 11.27 -23.55 8.82
C LEU A 321 12.79 -23.60 9.11
N GLY A 322 13.21 -23.26 10.33
CA GLY A 322 14.62 -23.29 10.73
C GLY A 322 15.45 -22.08 10.26
N ASN A 323 14.81 -21.01 9.80
CA ASN A 323 15.45 -19.76 9.39
C ASN A 323 15.35 -18.67 10.47
N SER A 324 15.72 -19.01 11.71
CA SER A 324 15.59 -18.14 12.89
C SER A 324 16.68 -17.06 12.99
N GLY A 325 17.77 -17.16 12.21
CA GLY A 325 18.88 -16.20 12.18
C GLY A 325 18.74 -15.08 11.14
N GLN A 326 17.64 -15.08 10.38
CA GLN A 326 17.18 -14.03 9.47
C GLN A 326 18.27 -13.27 8.67
N VAL A 327 18.76 -13.86 7.58
CA VAL A 327 19.83 -13.24 6.75
C VAL A 327 19.54 -13.13 5.24
N ALA A 328 18.52 -13.80 4.68
CA ALA A 328 18.30 -13.85 3.23
C ALA A 328 16.88 -14.29 2.81
N PRO A 329 16.49 -14.11 1.52
CA PRO A 329 15.23 -14.61 0.95
C PRO A 329 14.95 -16.07 1.30
N VAL A 330 13.68 -16.41 1.55
CA VAL A 330 13.31 -17.78 1.96
C VAL A 330 13.50 -18.77 0.81
N ILE A 331 13.35 -18.31 -0.43
CA ILE A 331 13.50 -19.15 -1.62
C ILE A 331 14.99 -19.40 -1.88
N GLY A 332 15.40 -20.67 -1.78
CA GLY A 332 16.73 -21.12 -2.16
C GLY A 332 17.77 -21.21 -1.04
N TYR A 333 17.49 -20.72 0.18
CA TYR A 333 18.49 -20.73 1.27
C TYR A 333 18.71 -22.11 1.94
N ASN A 334 17.81 -23.08 1.78
CA ASN A 334 17.96 -24.45 2.31
C ASN A 334 17.06 -25.46 1.55
N GLY A 335 16.82 -25.24 0.26
CA GLY A 335 15.85 -26.03 -0.52
C GLY A 335 14.38 -25.78 -0.15
N ILE A 336 14.10 -24.79 0.70
CA ILE A 336 12.73 -24.34 1.00
C ILE A 336 12.12 -23.76 -0.28
N THR A 337 11.02 -24.37 -0.70
CA THR A 337 10.24 -23.91 -1.85
C THR A 337 9.23 -22.86 -1.43
N GLU A 338 8.79 -22.01 -2.37
CA GLU A 338 7.72 -21.04 -2.11
C GLU A 338 6.42 -21.74 -1.67
N ASN A 339 6.21 -22.97 -2.14
CA ASN A 339 5.12 -23.82 -1.67
C ASN A 339 5.22 -24.21 -0.20
N ALA A 340 6.38 -24.70 0.23
CA ALA A 340 6.61 -25.06 1.63
C ALA A 340 6.51 -23.82 2.54
N TRP A 341 7.00 -22.67 2.06
CA TRP A 341 6.91 -21.42 2.81
C TRP A 341 5.46 -20.92 2.93
N LEU A 342 4.72 -20.82 1.82
CA LEU A 342 3.34 -20.36 1.85
C LEU A 342 2.47 -21.27 2.73
N GLN A 343 2.68 -22.59 2.66
CA GLN A 343 2.00 -23.51 3.58
C GLN A 343 2.24 -23.13 5.05
N LYS A 344 3.50 -22.91 5.44
CA LYS A 344 3.83 -22.57 6.84
C LYS A 344 3.33 -21.20 7.23
N PHE A 345 3.38 -20.22 6.35
CA PHE A 345 2.78 -18.91 6.57
C PHE A 345 1.27 -19.02 6.84
N LEU A 346 0.54 -19.77 6.01
CA LEU A 346 -0.89 -19.99 6.18
C LEU A 346 -1.21 -20.74 7.48
N GLU A 347 -0.44 -21.77 7.84
CA GLU A 347 -0.59 -22.47 9.12
C GLU A 347 -0.38 -21.52 10.32
N LYS A 348 0.63 -20.65 10.29
CA LYS A 348 0.88 -19.67 11.35
C LYS A 348 -0.21 -18.60 11.42
N ARG A 349 -0.68 -18.11 10.28
CA ARG A 349 -1.80 -17.15 10.23
C ARG A 349 -3.10 -17.77 10.76
N ARG A 350 -3.38 -19.02 10.40
CA ARG A 350 -4.50 -19.80 10.95
C ARG A 350 -4.40 -19.88 12.47
N ASP A 351 -3.23 -20.23 13.01
CA ASP A 351 -3.03 -20.35 14.46
C ASP A 351 -3.30 -19.02 15.19
N VAL A 352 -2.84 -17.89 14.62
CA VAL A 352 -3.13 -16.55 15.16
C VAL A 352 -4.64 -16.30 15.21
N LEU A 353 -5.34 -16.45 14.09
CA LEU A 353 -6.79 -16.19 14.01
C LEU A 353 -7.60 -17.15 14.91
N ALA A 354 -7.23 -18.43 14.95
CA ALA A 354 -7.93 -19.42 15.75
C ALA A 354 -7.74 -19.24 17.27
N SER A 355 -6.69 -18.53 17.69
CA SER A 355 -6.42 -18.23 19.09
C SER A 355 -7.17 -17.02 19.63
N ASP A 356 -7.78 -16.22 18.75
CA ASP A 356 -8.54 -15.01 19.12
C ASP A 356 -10.04 -15.26 18.93
N SER A 357 -10.82 -15.19 20.01
CA SER A 357 -12.27 -15.39 19.97
C SER A 357 -13.00 -14.39 19.06
N THR A 358 -12.41 -13.23 18.80
CA THR A 358 -12.94 -12.21 17.88
C THR A 358 -12.79 -12.63 16.42
N TRP A 359 -11.74 -13.38 16.09
CA TRP A 359 -11.34 -13.68 14.72
C TRP A 359 -11.45 -15.16 14.35
N VAL A 360 -11.89 -16.02 15.26
CA VAL A 360 -11.97 -17.47 15.07
C VAL A 360 -12.86 -17.88 13.87
N GLU A 361 -13.86 -17.06 13.51
CA GLU A 361 -14.71 -17.27 12.33
C GLU A 361 -14.02 -16.85 11.02
N ALA A 362 -12.97 -16.03 11.07
CA ALA A 362 -12.25 -15.56 9.89
C ALA A 362 -11.24 -16.59 9.34
N VAL A 363 -11.05 -17.75 9.98
CA VAL A 363 -10.03 -18.73 9.60
C VAL A 363 -10.28 -19.32 8.18
N ASP A 364 -11.53 -19.36 7.72
CA ASP A 364 -11.90 -19.76 6.35
C ASP A 364 -11.17 -18.92 5.28
N ARG A 365 -10.82 -17.66 5.58
CA ARG A 365 -10.05 -16.81 4.66
C ARG A 365 -8.69 -17.39 4.33
N VAL A 366 -8.03 -17.95 5.35
CA VAL A 366 -6.72 -18.58 5.20
C VAL A 366 -6.86 -19.89 4.42
N ALA A 367 -7.97 -20.60 4.64
CA ALA A 367 -8.30 -21.84 3.95
C ALA A 367 -8.48 -21.61 2.43
N ALA A 368 -8.97 -20.45 2.00
CA ALA A 368 -9.08 -20.09 0.58
C ALA A 368 -7.72 -20.08 -0.11
N TYR A 369 -6.70 -19.46 0.49
CA TYR A 369 -5.34 -19.47 -0.04
C TYR A 369 -4.73 -20.87 0.00
N GLU A 370 -4.98 -21.64 1.06
CA GLU A 370 -4.51 -23.03 1.18
C GLU A 370 -5.12 -23.94 0.09
N LYS A 371 -6.42 -23.78 -0.21
CA LYS A 371 -7.07 -24.46 -1.33
C LYS A 371 -6.38 -24.11 -2.65
N GLN A 372 -6.19 -22.82 -2.94
CA GLN A 372 -5.54 -22.38 -4.18
C GLN A 372 -4.11 -22.94 -4.29
N ARG A 373 -3.39 -23.03 -3.16
CA ARG A 373 -2.06 -23.64 -3.08
C ARG A 373 -2.10 -25.11 -3.47
N ARG A 374 -3.04 -25.88 -2.90
CA ARG A 374 -3.20 -27.32 -3.13
C ARG A 374 -3.61 -27.66 -4.56
N VAL A 375 -4.45 -26.83 -5.20
CA VAL A 375 -4.88 -27.02 -6.60
C VAL A 375 -3.93 -26.39 -7.62
N GLY A 376 -2.85 -25.76 -7.16
CA GLY A 376 -1.80 -25.21 -8.04
C GLY A 376 -2.14 -23.91 -8.76
N ASN A 377 -3.11 -23.12 -8.27
CA ASN A 377 -3.47 -21.81 -8.85
C ASN A 377 -2.49 -20.70 -8.45
N TRP A 378 -1.19 -20.94 -8.66
CA TRP A 378 -0.08 -20.09 -8.20
C TRP A 378 -0.05 -18.69 -8.85
N SER A 379 -0.49 -18.60 -10.10
CA SER A 379 -0.54 -17.35 -10.87
C SER A 379 -1.86 -16.59 -10.72
N LEU A 380 -2.85 -17.14 -10.01
CA LEU A 380 -4.25 -16.68 -10.04
C LEU A 380 -4.81 -16.63 -11.47
N GLY A 381 -4.33 -17.52 -12.34
CA GLY A 381 -4.67 -17.59 -13.76
C GLY A 381 -5.93 -18.39 -14.07
N THR A 382 -6.51 -19.07 -13.08
CA THR A 382 -7.79 -19.77 -13.21
C THR A 382 -8.82 -19.19 -12.25
N ALA A 383 -10.10 -19.32 -12.61
CA ALA A 383 -11.19 -18.86 -11.78
C ALA A 383 -11.22 -19.61 -10.45
N LEU A 384 -11.48 -18.90 -9.35
CA LEU A 384 -11.47 -19.43 -8.00
C LEU A 384 -12.77 -19.15 -7.27
N ARG A 385 -13.07 -19.97 -6.26
CA ARG A 385 -14.18 -19.78 -5.34
C ARG A 385 -13.68 -19.78 -3.91
N ASN A 386 -14.34 -19.02 -3.05
CA ASN A 386 -14.17 -19.08 -1.59
C ASN A 386 -15.00 -20.20 -0.94
N ASP A 387 -15.41 -21.22 -1.69
CA ASP A 387 -16.13 -22.40 -1.20
C ASP A 387 -15.17 -23.38 -0.50
N VAL A 388 -14.64 -22.94 0.64
CA VAL A 388 -13.81 -23.75 1.50
C VAL A 388 -14.03 -23.33 2.94
N ARG A 389 -14.02 -24.32 3.83
CA ARG A 389 -13.96 -24.08 5.26
C ARG A 389 -12.60 -24.52 5.77
N ALA A 390 -12.09 -23.83 6.77
CA ALA A 390 -10.85 -24.18 7.47
C ALA A 390 -10.87 -25.64 7.94
N ARG A 391 -12.04 -26.14 8.34
CA ARG A 391 -12.21 -27.54 8.70
C ARG A 391 -11.98 -28.55 7.59
N ASP A 392 -12.22 -28.16 6.35
CA ASP A 392 -11.97 -28.99 5.18
C ASP A 392 -10.46 -29.05 4.86
N CYS A 393 -9.67 -28.10 5.36
CA CYS A 393 -8.21 -28.05 5.19
C CYS A 393 -7.42 -28.64 6.37
N TRP A 394 -7.90 -28.43 7.61
CA TRP A 394 -7.14 -28.64 8.85
C TRP A 394 -7.91 -29.31 10.01
N GLY A 395 -9.13 -29.84 9.80
CA GLY A 395 -9.88 -30.62 10.80
C GLY A 395 -11.06 -29.90 11.46
N THR A 396 -11.95 -30.62 12.16
CA THR A 396 -13.32 -30.16 12.50
C THR A 396 -13.46 -29.09 13.58
N SER A 397 -12.37 -28.52 14.12
CA SER A 397 -12.40 -27.57 15.23
C SER A 397 -12.71 -26.12 14.85
N TYR A 398 -12.74 -25.78 13.56
CA TYR A 398 -12.93 -24.40 13.11
C TYR A 398 -14.41 -24.11 12.80
N PRO A 399 -14.97 -23.00 13.33
CA PRO A 399 -16.32 -22.57 12.96
C PRO A 399 -16.36 -22.17 11.47
N ALA A 400 -17.55 -22.23 10.88
CA ALA A 400 -17.75 -21.75 9.53
C ALA A 400 -18.00 -20.24 9.57
N SER A 401 -17.36 -19.53 8.65
CA SER A 401 -17.44 -18.07 8.54
C SER A 401 -18.80 -17.55 8.06
N GLY A 402 -19.56 -18.39 7.33
CA GLY A 402 -20.89 -18.03 6.82
C GLY A 402 -20.92 -17.10 5.62
N TYR A 403 -19.76 -16.65 5.10
CA TYR A 403 -19.69 -15.79 3.93
C TYR A 403 -20.30 -16.44 2.68
N THR A 404 -20.94 -15.61 1.86
CA THR A 404 -21.50 -15.95 0.57
C THR A 404 -20.39 -16.43 -0.37
N VAL A 405 -20.58 -17.60 -0.97
CA VAL A 405 -19.67 -18.11 -2.00
C VAL A 405 -19.78 -17.28 -3.27
N ARG A 406 -18.62 -16.87 -3.80
CA ARG A 406 -18.43 -16.14 -5.05
C ARG A 406 -17.46 -16.90 -5.95
N LEU A 407 -17.69 -16.83 -7.25
CA LEU A 407 -16.71 -17.22 -8.27
C LEU A 407 -16.03 -15.95 -8.77
N ILE A 408 -14.71 -15.89 -8.69
CA ILE A 408 -13.88 -14.78 -9.18
C ILE A 408 -13.06 -15.29 -10.37
N ASN A 409 -13.21 -14.65 -11.53
CA ASN A 409 -12.45 -14.93 -12.74
C ASN A 409 -11.08 -14.24 -12.72
N PRO A 410 -10.10 -14.69 -13.52
CA PRO A 410 -8.76 -14.09 -13.56
C PRO A 410 -8.72 -12.60 -13.92
N ASP A 411 -9.75 -12.07 -14.58
CA ASP A 411 -9.86 -10.64 -14.92
C ASP A 411 -10.49 -9.77 -13.81
N GLY A 412 -10.89 -10.40 -12.69
CA GLY A 412 -11.56 -9.78 -11.55
C GLY A 412 -13.09 -9.71 -11.67
N THR A 413 -13.68 -10.17 -12.78
CA THR A 413 -15.14 -10.32 -12.86
C THR A 413 -15.62 -11.44 -11.94
N TRP A 414 -16.84 -11.33 -11.42
CA TRP A 414 -17.35 -12.29 -10.44
C TRP A 414 -18.83 -12.60 -10.62
N SER A 415 -19.26 -13.72 -10.07
CA SER A 415 -20.66 -14.15 -10.01
C SER A 415 -20.95 -14.92 -8.73
N THR A 416 -22.23 -15.13 -8.43
CA THR A 416 -22.68 -15.96 -7.31
C THR A 416 -23.07 -17.34 -7.85
N PRO A 417 -22.34 -18.41 -7.52
CA PRO A 417 -22.72 -19.77 -7.91
C PRO A 417 -24.06 -20.19 -7.30
N SER A 418 -24.83 -21.03 -8.01
CA SER A 418 -26.09 -21.60 -7.51
C SER A 418 -25.88 -22.71 -6.47
N SER A 419 -24.66 -23.22 -6.33
CA SER A 419 -24.28 -24.26 -5.36
C SER A 419 -22.80 -24.13 -4.95
N SER A 420 -22.47 -24.71 -3.80
CA SER A 420 -21.13 -24.76 -3.24
C SER A 420 -20.77 -26.20 -2.86
N THR A 421 -19.53 -26.61 -3.11
CA THR A 421 -19.07 -27.98 -2.83
C THR A 421 -18.24 -28.08 -1.56
N TYR A 422 -17.75 -26.96 -1.01
CA TYR A 422 -16.91 -26.85 0.19
C TYR A 422 -15.87 -27.96 0.32
N ALA A 423 -14.69 -27.71 -0.26
CA ALA A 423 -13.57 -28.63 -0.21
C ALA A 423 -12.25 -27.85 -0.23
N CYS A 424 -11.21 -28.41 0.38
CA CYS A 424 -9.86 -27.86 0.33
C CYS A 424 -9.02 -28.41 -0.84
N GLN A 425 -9.51 -29.46 -1.51
CA GLN A 425 -8.95 -30.04 -2.72
C GLN A 425 -10.06 -30.43 -3.68
#